data_AF-A0A6P7R7E0-F1
#
_entry.id   AF-A0A6P7R7E0-F1
#
_cell.length_a   1.000
_cell.length_b   1.000
_cell.length_c   1.000
_cell.angle_alpha   90.00
_cell.angle_beta   90.00
_cell.angle_gamma   90.00
#
_symmetry.space_group_name_H-M   'P 1'
#
loop_
_entity.id
_entity.type
_entity.pdbx_description
1 polymer ?
#
loop_
_entity_poly.entity_id
_entity_poly.type
_entity_poly.pdbx_seq_one_letter_code
_entity_poly.pdbx_strand_id
1 'polypeptide(L)'
;METRPGTRAGPGAQRGVLLARTAEAFLVLPWRQRARVGAKSPATPRPPAVPPLPPRGSAPPRAPEPCRGPRACRRADRETPGGGRRGMATRARGFSLLRGRLGRGPVRVPGVAERAWRGFGSSGRRHEAIIISGTDMAKQIQREIQQGVESWIALGNRRPHLSIILVGDNPASHTYVRNKIKAASAVGICSELITKPRNVSQEELLDITDQLNMDPRVSGILVQLPLPDHVDERTICNGIAPEKDVDGFHIINIGRLCLDQHSLIPATASAVWEIIKRTGIETFGKNVVVAGRSKNVGMPIAMLLHTDGEHERPGGDATVTIAHRYTPREQLKAHTQLADIIIVAAE
;
A
#
# COMPACT_ATOMS: atom_id res chain seq x y z
N MET A 1 36.96 19.22 -42.01
CA MET A 1 36.25 18.02 -42.49
C MET A 1 35.98 17.14 -41.28
N GLU A 2 34.87 17.37 -40.58
CA GLU A 2 33.59 16.68 -40.82
C GLU A 2 33.64 15.19 -40.45
N THR A 3 33.09 14.82 -39.30
CA THR A 3 31.78 14.15 -39.18
C THR A 3 31.58 13.54 -37.78
N ARG A 4 30.48 13.89 -37.13
CA ARG A 4 29.65 13.00 -36.28
C ARG A 4 28.47 12.52 -37.16
N PRO A 5 27.57 11.57 -36.77
CA PRO A 5 27.40 10.89 -35.48
C PRO A 5 27.13 9.36 -35.58
N GLY A 6 27.07 8.67 -34.44
CA GLY A 6 26.54 7.30 -34.32
C GLY A 6 25.83 7.11 -32.98
N THR A 7 24.52 7.33 -32.97
CA THR A 7 23.57 7.13 -31.87
C THR A 7 23.52 5.66 -31.47
N ARG A 8 23.76 5.31 -30.19
CA ARG A 8 23.43 3.99 -29.63
C ARG A 8 22.16 4.09 -28.79
N ALA A 9 21.18 3.28 -29.19
CA ALA A 9 19.87 3.13 -28.61
C ALA A 9 19.93 2.66 -27.15
N GLY A 10 19.07 3.22 -26.30
CA GLY A 10 18.89 2.81 -24.91
C GLY A 10 18.27 1.40 -24.81
N PRO A 11 18.51 0.69 -23.69
CA PRO A 11 17.90 -0.60 -23.46
C PRO A 11 16.38 -0.45 -23.29
N GLY A 12 15.64 -1.17 -24.12
CA GLY A 12 14.18 -1.21 -24.09
C GLY A 12 13.67 -1.74 -22.76
N ALA A 13 12.66 -1.06 -22.23
CA ALA A 13 11.92 -1.45 -21.04
C ALA A 13 11.42 -2.90 -21.17
N GLN A 14 11.97 -3.78 -20.33
CA GLN A 14 11.51 -5.15 -20.20
C GLN A 14 10.19 -5.15 -19.44
N ARG A 15 9.10 -5.52 -20.12
CA ARG A 15 7.80 -5.75 -19.49
C ARG A 15 7.79 -7.17 -18.91
N GLY A 16 8.17 -7.29 -17.65
CA GLY A 16 8.02 -8.52 -16.89
C GLY A 16 6.65 -8.55 -16.21
N VAL A 17 5.79 -9.51 -16.55
CA VAL A 17 4.62 -9.80 -15.72
C VAL A 17 5.11 -10.56 -14.51
N LEU A 18 5.24 -9.88 -13.38
CA LEU A 18 5.51 -10.50 -12.09
C LEU A 18 4.24 -11.23 -11.63
N LEU A 19 4.10 -12.49 -12.05
CA LEU A 19 3.26 -13.45 -11.34
C LEU A 19 4.05 -13.88 -10.09
N ALA A 20 4.04 -13.03 -9.07
CA ALA A 20 4.26 -13.48 -7.71
C ALA A 20 3.09 -14.41 -7.36
N ARG A 21 3.19 -15.68 -7.77
CA ARG A 21 2.58 -16.75 -6.99
C ARG A 21 3.21 -16.58 -5.62
N THR A 22 2.42 -16.00 -4.72
CA THR A 22 2.60 -15.89 -3.27
C THR A 22 4.00 -16.19 -2.80
N ALA A 23 4.62 -15.22 -2.14
CA ALA A 23 5.75 -15.44 -1.26
C ALA A 23 5.42 -16.52 -0.20
N GLU A 24 5.45 -17.79 -0.60
CA GLU A 24 5.25 -18.97 0.25
C GLU A 24 6.46 -19.18 1.18
N ALA A 25 7.46 -18.31 1.09
CA ALA A 25 8.63 -18.26 1.96
C ALA A 25 8.58 -17.20 3.05
N PHE A 26 7.55 -16.35 3.08
CA PHE A 26 7.21 -15.51 4.23
C PHE A 26 5.79 -15.86 4.68
N LEU A 27 5.66 -17.07 5.23
CA LEU A 27 4.61 -17.49 6.16
C LEU A 27 3.22 -16.89 5.97
N VAL A 28 2.62 -17.05 4.78
CA VAL A 28 1.16 -16.95 4.55
C VAL A 28 0.70 -17.90 3.41
N LEU A 29 0.21 -19.10 3.76
CA LEU A 29 -0.78 -19.93 3.05
C LEU A 29 -2.25 -19.44 3.16
N PRO A 30 -3.13 -19.86 2.24
CA PRO A 30 -4.43 -19.22 1.99
C PRO A 30 -5.49 -19.50 3.06
N TRP A 31 -6.19 -18.44 3.46
CA TRP A 31 -7.43 -18.48 4.22
C TRP A 31 -8.53 -19.17 3.40
N ARG A 32 -8.77 -20.46 3.64
CA ARG A 32 -9.95 -21.18 3.15
C ARG A 32 -10.51 -22.07 4.24
N GLN A 33 -11.61 -21.64 4.87
CA GLN A 33 -12.69 -22.53 5.30
C GLN A 33 -13.99 -21.72 5.47
N ARG A 34 -14.96 -21.99 4.58
CA ARG A 34 -16.37 -21.60 4.76
C ARG A 34 -17.00 -22.56 5.77
N ALA A 35 -17.45 -22.04 6.90
CA ALA A 35 -18.54 -22.67 7.63
C ALA A 35 -19.84 -22.44 6.83
N ARG A 36 -20.38 -23.53 6.25
CA ARG A 36 -21.77 -23.54 5.78
C ARG A 36 -22.66 -23.73 7.00
N VAL A 37 -23.36 -22.68 7.42
CA VAL A 37 -24.58 -22.80 8.21
C VAL A 37 -25.66 -22.02 7.47
N GLY A 38 -26.71 -22.71 7.06
CA GLY A 38 -27.81 -22.13 6.30
C GLY A 38 -28.57 -21.11 7.13
N ALA A 39 -28.78 -19.92 6.58
CA ALA A 39 -29.74 -18.96 7.09
C ALA A 39 -30.45 -18.30 5.90
N LYS A 40 -31.78 -18.44 5.91
CA LYS A 40 -32.72 -17.84 4.95
C LYS A 40 -32.57 -16.32 4.94
N SER A 41 -32.67 -15.70 3.76
CA SER A 41 -32.70 -14.25 3.58
C SER A 41 -33.84 -13.59 4.37
N PRO A 42 -33.58 -12.51 5.13
CA PRO A 42 -34.58 -11.49 5.38
C PRO A 42 -34.38 -10.31 4.43
N ALA A 43 -35.49 -9.76 3.96
CA ALA A 43 -35.55 -8.57 3.11
C ALA A 43 -34.90 -7.36 3.78
N THR A 44 -34.13 -6.58 3.01
CA THR A 44 -33.58 -5.28 3.42
C THR A 44 -34.70 -4.25 3.63
N PRO A 45 -34.81 -3.60 4.81
CA PRO A 45 -35.67 -2.44 4.96
C PRO A 45 -35.02 -1.19 4.34
N ARG A 46 -35.84 -0.35 3.70
CA ARG A 46 -35.45 0.96 3.16
C ARG A 46 -34.97 1.88 4.29
N PRO A 47 -34.00 2.78 4.04
CA PRO A 47 -33.63 3.79 5.03
C PRO A 47 -34.79 4.79 5.25
N PRO A 48 -34.99 5.29 6.48
CA PRO A 48 -36.01 6.30 6.76
C PRO A 48 -35.66 7.63 6.07
N ALA A 49 -36.69 8.33 5.60
CA ALA A 49 -36.58 9.63 4.96
C ALA A 49 -36.07 10.71 5.95
N VAL A 50 -35.14 11.53 5.49
CA VAL A 50 -34.63 12.69 6.25
C VAL A 50 -35.70 13.80 6.24
N PRO A 51 -36.11 14.35 7.40
CA PRO A 51 -37.07 15.45 7.44
C PRO A 51 -36.44 16.76 6.94
N PRO A 52 -37.22 17.67 6.32
CA PRO A 52 -36.70 18.93 5.79
C PRO A 52 -36.29 19.91 6.90
N LEU A 53 -35.23 20.67 6.65
CA LEU A 53 -34.74 21.73 7.54
C LEU A 53 -35.76 22.88 7.65
N PRO A 54 -35.95 23.46 8.86
CA PRO A 54 -36.86 24.59 9.06
C PRO A 54 -36.32 25.89 8.42
N PRO A 55 -37.21 26.83 8.05
CA PRO A 55 -36.82 28.07 7.39
C PRO A 55 -36.04 29.02 8.32
N ARG A 56 -35.07 29.74 7.74
CA ARG A 56 -34.21 30.70 8.44
C ARG A 56 -35.03 31.87 8.97
N GLY A 57 -35.18 31.93 10.30
CA GLY A 57 -35.73 33.06 11.03
C GLY A 57 -34.73 34.22 11.17
N SER A 58 -35.29 35.41 11.26
CA SER A 58 -34.71 36.76 11.28
C SER A 58 -33.60 37.01 12.32
N ALA A 59 -32.66 37.88 11.94
CA ALA A 59 -31.53 38.33 12.74
C ALA A 59 -31.96 39.11 14.02
N PRO A 60 -31.24 38.95 15.15
CA PRO A 60 -31.42 39.79 16.33
C PRO A 60 -30.59 41.10 16.27
N PRO A 61 -30.96 42.13 17.04
CA PRO A 61 -30.40 43.49 16.94
C PRO A 61 -29.03 43.64 17.63
N ARG A 62 -28.26 44.65 17.19
CA ARG A 62 -26.95 45.07 17.73
C ARG A 62 -27.08 45.99 18.96
N ALA A 63 -26.17 45.83 19.92
CA ALA A 63 -25.53 46.87 20.75
C ALA A 63 -24.58 46.21 21.80
N PRO A 64 -23.67 46.93 22.50
CA PRO A 64 -22.84 48.09 22.12
C PRO A 64 -21.32 47.87 22.37
N GLU A 65 -20.47 48.81 21.94
CA GLU A 65 -19.01 48.84 22.17
C GLU A 65 -18.59 49.02 23.64
N PRO A 66 -17.33 48.68 23.98
CA PRO A 66 -16.55 49.59 24.82
C PRO A 66 -15.08 49.84 24.37
N CYS A 67 -14.76 51.14 24.27
CA CYS A 67 -13.60 51.88 24.81
C CYS A 67 -12.15 51.32 24.77
N ARG A 68 -11.37 51.89 23.84
CA ARG A 68 -10.03 52.54 23.93
C ARG A 68 -8.94 52.08 24.93
N GLY A 69 -7.88 51.47 24.36
CA GLY A 69 -6.44 51.86 24.44
C GLY A 69 -5.61 51.45 25.68
N PRO A 70 -4.24 51.60 25.68
CA PRO A 70 -3.35 52.15 24.63
C PRO A 70 -2.00 51.42 24.34
N ARG A 71 -1.42 51.74 23.16
CA ARG A 71 0.01 51.89 22.78
C ARG A 71 0.98 50.68 22.76
N ALA A 72 1.60 50.43 21.59
CA ALA A 72 2.97 50.88 21.26
C ALA A 72 3.41 50.53 19.81
N CYS A 73 3.97 51.55 19.12
CA CYS A 73 5.08 51.61 18.13
C CYS A 73 5.34 50.42 17.17
N ARG A 74 5.54 50.60 15.86
CA ARG A 74 6.49 51.51 15.19
C ARG A 74 6.09 51.84 13.73
N ARG A 75 6.57 53.01 13.30
CA ARG A 75 6.50 53.63 11.96
C ARG A 75 7.49 53.03 10.96
N ALA A 76 7.11 53.07 9.67
CA ALA A 76 7.80 53.75 8.55
C ALA A 76 6.84 53.64 7.33
N ASP A 77 6.10 54.68 6.90
CA ASP A 77 6.51 55.84 6.06
C ASP A 77 7.49 55.42 4.95
N ARG A 78 7.29 55.63 3.64
CA ARG A 78 6.47 56.55 2.81
C ARG A 78 6.46 55.98 1.37
N GLU A 79 5.31 55.94 0.67
CA GLU A 79 4.88 56.89 -0.41
C GLU A 79 5.82 57.01 -1.63
N THR A 80 5.42 57.05 -2.92
CA THR A 80 4.21 56.84 -3.78
C THR A 80 4.67 57.24 -5.23
N PRO A 81 3.84 57.61 -6.22
CA PRO A 81 3.02 56.76 -7.08
C PRO A 81 3.17 57.11 -8.59
N GLY A 82 2.42 56.45 -9.48
CA GLY A 82 2.19 57.02 -10.81
C GLY A 82 1.36 56.19 -11.79
N GLY A 83 0.09 56.58 -11.97
CA GLY A 83 -0.73 56.35 -13.18
C GLY A 83 -1.39 54.97 -13.28
N GLY A 84 -2.66 54.81 -13.66
CA GLY A 84 -3.60 55.74 -14.28
C GLY A 84 -4.63 54.95 -15.10
N ARG A 85 -5.79 54.69 -14.48
CA ARG A 85 -7.16 54.58 -15.01
C ARG A 85 -7.49 53.75 -16.28
N ARG A 86 -8.48 52.86 -16.06
CA ARG A 86 -9.78 52.61 -16.79
C ARG A 86 -9.68 52.27 -18.29
N GLY A 87 -10.39 51.30 -18.86
CA GLY A 87 -11.48 50.45 -18.43
C GLY A 87 -12.25 49.96 -19.66
N MET A 88 -12.96 48.83 -19.48
CA MET A 88 -14.17 48.39 -20.21
C MET A 88 -14.10 47.74 -21.61
N ALA A 89 -14.84 46.62 -21.65
CA ALA A 89 -15.82 46.18 -22.67
C ALA A 89 -15.39 45.17 -23.76
N THR A 90 -15.88 43.95 -23.49
CA THR A 90 -16.35 42.88 -24.37
C THR A 90 -16.79 43.24 -25.80
N ARG A 91 -16.51 42.34 -26.75
CA ARG A 91 -17.46 41.94 -27.82
C ARG A 91 -17.09 40.62 -28.51
N ALA A 92 -18.13 39.83 -28.76
CA ALA A 92 -18.14 38.52 -29.38
C ALA A 92 -18.02 38.55 -30.92
N ARG A 93 -17.46 37.48 -31.51
CA ARG A 93 -17.72 36.94 -32.86
C ARG A 93 -17.49 35.42 -32.75
N GLY A 94 -18.39 34.51 -33.07
CA GLY A 94 -19.27 34.42 -34.23
C GLY A 94 -18.67 33.40 -35.22
N PHE A 95 -18.81 32.09 -34.95
CA PHE A 95 -18.41 31.02 -35.87
C PHE A 95 -19.63 30.60 -36.69
N SER A 96 -19.61 30.86 -38.00
CA SER A 96 -20.65 30.42 -38.93
C SER A 96 -20.30 29.06 -39.55
N LEU A 97 -21.31 28.21 -39.58
CA LEU A 97 -21.36 26.98 -40.36
C LEU A 97 -21.55 27.33 -41.85
N LEU A 98 -20.68 26.83 -42.73
CA LEU A 98 -21.00 26.70 -44.14
C LEU A 98 -21.12 25.23 -44.54
N ARG A 99 -22.37 24.85 -44.85
CA ARG A 99 -22.74 23.69 -45.66
C ARG A 99 -22.32 23.95 -47.11
N GLY A 100 -21.42 23.15 -47.65
CA GLY A 100 -21.19 23.01 -49.09
C GLY A 100 -21.82 21.72 -49.60
N ARG A 101 -22.71 21.83 -50.59
CA ARG A 101 -23.41 20.74 -51.28
C ARG A 101 -22.99 20.79 -52.76
N LEU A 102 -22.96 19.61 -53.40
CA LEU A 102 -23.00 19.29 -54.83
C LEU A 102 -21.68 18.87 -55.52
N GLY A 103 -21.78 17.73 -56.21
CA GLY A 103 -20.77 17.22 -57.13
C GLY A 103 -20.81 15.69 -57.28
N ARG A 104 -21.90 15.12 -57.79
CA ARG A 104 -21.96 13.70 -58.19
C ARG A 104 -21.25 13.53 -59.54
N GLY A 105 -20.20 12.72 -59.58
CA GLY A 105 -19.61 12.16 -60.79
C GLY A 105 -19.20 10.70 -60.52
N PRO A 106 -19.41 9.75 -61.46
CA PRO A 106 -19.09 8.35 -61.21
C PRO A 106 -17.58 8.13 -61.34
N VAL A 107 -16.93 7.82 -60.21
CA VAL A 107 -15.53 7.37 -60.18
C VAL A 107 -15.51 5.86 -60.41
N ARG A 108 -14.86 5.42 -61.48
CA ARG A 108 -14.57 4.01 -61.77
C ARG A 108 -13.56 3.48 -60.74
N VAL A 109 -13.92 2.40 -60.05
CA VAL A 109 -13.05 1.64 -59.15
C VAL A 109 -12.19 0.66 -59.95
N PRO A 110 -10.85 0.70 -59.86
CA PRO A 110 -9.99 -0.37 -60.36
C PRO A 110 -10.01 -1.56 -59.40
N GLY A 111 -9.99 -2.77 -59.97
CA GLY A 111 -10.12 -4.04 -59.28
C GLY A 111 -9.10 -4.30 -58.17
N VAL A 112 -9.57 -4.97 -57.12
CA VAL A 112 -8.79 -5.45 -55.98
C VAL A 112 -7.91 -6.61 -56.45
N ALA A 113 -6.59 -6.41 -56.46
CA ALA A 113 -5.63 -7.50 -56.56
C ALA A 113 -5.41 -8.08 -55.16
N GLU A 114 -5.90 -9.29 -54.91
CA GLU A 114 -5.61 -10.08 -53.72
C GLU A 114 -4.10 -10.39 -53.66
N ARG A 115 -3.37 -9.65 -52.83
CA ARG A 115 -2.02 -10.05 -52.41
C ARG A 115 -2.16 -11.04 -51.26
N ALA A 116 -1.92 -12.31 -51.57
CA ALA A 116 -1.72 -13.37 -50.60
C ALA A 116 -0.67 -12.97 -49.56
N TRP A 117 -1.10 -12.81 -48.31
CA TRP A 117 -0.21 -12.65 -47.17
C TRP A 117 0.57 -13.95 -46.98
N ARG A 118 1.83 -13.98 -47.44
CA ARG A 118 2.79 -15.00 -47.02
C ARG A 118 2.98 -14.83 -45.52
N GLY A 119 2.59 -15.86 -44.76
CA GLY A 119 2.76 -15.90 -43.32
C GLY A 119 4.22 -15.68 -42.95
N PHE A 120 4.50 -14.54 -42.31
CA PHE A 120 5.71 -14.38 -41.52
C PHE A 120 5.61 -15.36 -40.36
N GLY A 121 6.36 -16.45 -40.44
CA GLY A 121 6.57 -17.34 -39.30
C GLY A 121 7.17 -16.53 -38.17
N SER A 122 6.40 -16.31 -37.11
CA SER A 122 6.92 -15.71 -35.89
C SER A 122 7.83 -16.72 -35.22
N SER A 123 9.14 -16.61 -35.46
CA SER A 123 10.14 -17.13 -34.53
C SER A 123 10.15 -16.26 -33.27
N GLY A 124 9.00 -16.16 -32.60
CA GLY A 124 8.86 -15.44 -31.35
C GLY A 124 9.62 -16.22 -30.28
N ARG A 125 10.77 -15.69 -29.82
CA ARG A 125 11.33 -16.10 -28.54
C ARG A 125 10.23 -15.91 -27.50
N ARG A 126 9.68 -17.01 -26.99
CA ARG A 126 8.80 -16.97 -25.82
C ARG A 126 9.67 -16.48 -24.67
N HIS A 127 9.48 -15.24 -24.25
CA HIS A 127 10.06 -14.77 -23.01
C HIS A 127 9.26 -15.40 -21.88
N GLU A 128 9.83 -16.44 -21.28
CA GLU A 128 9.28 -17.06 -20.09
C GLU A 128 9.48 -16.15 -18.88
N ALA A 129 8.52 -16.16 -17.96
CA ALA A 129 8.63 -15.38 -16.74
C ALA A 129 9.76 -15.94 -15.86
N ILE A 130 10.58 -15.06 -15.29
CA ILE A 130 11.58 -15.45 -14.30
C ILE A 130 10.85 -15.75 -13.00
N ILE A 131 10.98 -16.98 -12.50
CA ILE A 131 10.40 -17.40 -11.21
C ILE A 131 11.38 -16.99 -10.11
N ILE A 132 10.94 -16.11 -9.22
CA ILE A 132 11.73 -15.69 -8.05
C ILE A 132 11.47 -16.68 -6.91
N SER A 133 12.54 -17.36 -6.47
CA SER A 133 12.49 -18.26 -5.31
C SER A 133 12.51 -17.46 -4.02
N GLY A 134 11.34 -17.20 -3.45
CA GLY A 134 11.23 -16.61 -2.11
C GLY A 134 11.94 -17.46 -1.05
N THR A 135 11.97 -18.79 -1.22
CA THR A 135 12.57 -19.72 -0.26
C THR A 135 14.07 -19.54 -0.16
N ASP A 136 14.76 -19.37 -1.30
CA ASP A 136 16.21 -19.18 -1.30
C ASP A 136 16.58 -17.79 -0.81
N MET A 137 15.76 -16.78 -1.13
CA MET A 137 15.90 -15.43 -0.57
C MET A 137 15.74 -15.43 0.95
N ALA A 138 14.73 -16.14 1.48
CA ALA A 138 14.52 -16.28 2.92
C ALA A 138 15.71 -16.96 3.60
N LYS A 139 16.29 -18.01 3.01
CA LYS A 139 17.52 -18.65 3.53
C LYS A 139 18.71 -17.70 3.53
N GLN A 140 18.83 -16.85 2.50
CA GLN A 140 19.88 -15.83 2.46
C GLN A 140 19.69 -14.82 3.60
N ILE A 141 18.48 -14.26 3.74
CA ILE A 141 18.14 -13.31 4.81
C ILE A 141 18.38 -13.95 6.19
N GLN A 142 18.01 -15.22 6.39
CA GLN A 142 18.26 -15.92 7.66
C GLN A 142 19.74 -16.03 8.00
N ARG A 143 20.62 -16.28 7.00
CA ARG A 143 22.07 -16.28 7.22
C ARG A 143 22.59 -14.90 7.62
N GLU A 144 22.10 -13.84 6.96
CA GLU A 144 22.44 -12.45 7.30
C GLU A 144 22.00 -12.12 8.73
N ILE A 145 20.78 -12.48 9.11
CA ILE A 145 20.24 -12.28 10.47
C ILE A 145 21.05 -13.08 11.50
N GLN A 146 21.37 -14.34 11.22
CA GLN A 146 22.16 -15.18 12.13
C GLN A 146 23.51 -14.53 12.45
N GLN A 147 24.23 -14.06 11.43
CA GLN A 147 25.50 -13.35 11.60
C GLN A 147 25.33 -12.06 12.42
N GLY A 148 24.23 -11.33 12.19
CA GLY A 148 23.87 -10.14 12.97
C GLY A 148 23.62 -10.45 14.44
N VAL A 149 22.88 -11.53 14.74
CA VAL A 149 22.61 -11.98 16.11
C VAL A 149 23.89 -12.45 16.81
N GLU A 150 24.74 -13.20 16.12
CA GLU A 150 26.05 -13.63 16.65
C GLU A 150 26.94 -12.43 16.99
N SER A 151 27.00 -11.44 16.09
CA SER A 151 27.76 -10.20 16.30
C SER A 151 27.19 -9.38 17.47
N TRP A 152 25.86 -9.27 17.56
CA TRP A 152 25.17 -8.57 18.64
C TRP A 152 25.51 -9.16 20.01
N ILE A 153 25.53 -10.49 20.12
CA ILE A 153 25.87 -11.21 21.36
C ILE A 153 27.37 -11.06 21.66
N ALA A 154 28.24 -11.11 20.65
CA ALA A 154 29.68 -10.93 20.83
C ALA A 154 30.05 -9.55 21.40
N LEU A 155 29.22 -8.53 21.14
CA LEU A 155 29.33 -7.19 21.75
C LEU A 155 28.88 -7.14 23.23
N GLY A 156 28.48 -8.27 23.82
CA GLY A 156 28.04 -8.37 25.22
C GLY A 156 26.55 -8.07 25.42
N ASN A 157 25.78 -7.86 24.35
CA ASN A 157 24.35 -7.65 24.46
C ASN A 157 23.60 -8.96 24.74
N ARG A 158 22.40 -8.83 25.31
CA ARG A 158 21.50 -9.98 25.51
C ARG A 158 20.99 -10.49 24.16
N ARG A 159 20.84 -11.81 24.06
CA ARG A 159 20.21 -12.47 22.91
C ARG A 159 18.78 -11.94 22.73
N PRO A 160 18.35 -11.59 21.49
CA PRO A 160 16.98 -11.15 21.26
C PRO A 160 15.96 -12.22 21.62
N HIS A 161 14.79 -11.79 22.12
CA HIS A 161 13.71 -12.68 22.53
C HIS A 161 12.38 -12.26 21.90
N LEU A 162 11.70 -13.22 21.27
CA LEU A 162 10.42 -13.06 20.60
C LEU A 162 9.31 -13.80 21.37
N SER A 163 8.32 -13.08 21.87
CA SER A 163 7.14 -13.65 22.52
C SER A 163 5.97 -13.70 21.54
N ILE A 164 5.41 -14.90 21.32
CA ILE A 164 4.30 -15.12 20.39
C ILE A 164 3.05 -15.49 21.17
N ILE A 165 1.96 -14.75 20.99
CA ILE A 165 0.65 -15.03 21.57
C ILE A 165 -0.21 -15.71 20.49
N LEU A 166 -0.75 -16.89 20.81
CA LEU A 166 -1.64 -17.65 19.94
C LEU A 166 -2.96 -17.90 20.65
N VAL A 167 -4.07 -17.48 20.03
CA VAL A 167 -5.42 -17.65 20.58
C VAL A 167 -6.22 -18.66 19.76
N GLY A 168 -6.76 -19.66 20.44
CA GLY A 168 -7.56 -20.73 19.84
C GLY A 168 -6.74 -21.75 19.05
N ASP A 169 -7.46 -22.65 18.37
CA ASP A 169 -6.89 -23.89 17.82
C ASP A 169 -6.90 -23.95 16.28
N ASN A 170 -6.82 -22.80 15.61
CA ASN A 170 -6.83 -22.76 14.15
C ASN A 170 -5.56 -23.47 13.58
N PRO A 171 -5.70 -24.59 12.83
CA PRO A 171 -4.55 -25.37 12.35
C PRO A 171 -3.58 -24.56 11.47
N ALA A 172 -4.10 -23.58 10.71
CA ALA A 172 -3.27 -22.70 9.90
C ALA A 172 -2.41 -21.80 10.79
N SER A 173 -3.02 -21.18 11.82
CA SER A 173 -2.31 -20.35 12.81
C SER A 173 -1.20 -21.13 13.53
N HIS A 174 -1.46 -22.37 13.95
CA HIS A 174 -0.44 -23.23 14.56
C HIS A 174 0.75 -23.49 13.62
N THR A 175 0.48 -23.72 12.34
CA THR A 175 1.53 -23.98 11.36
C THR A 175 2.41 -22.75 11.16
N TYR A 176 1.82 -21.55 11.09
CA TYR A 176 2.60 -20.31 11.01
C TYR A 176 3.45 -20.08 12.22
N VAL A 177 2.87 -20.18 13.41
CA VAL A 177 3.57 -19.95 14.66
C VAL A 177 4.73 -20.93 14.81
N ARG A 178 4.51 -22.21 14.49
CA ARG A 178 5.59 -23.21 14.48
C ARG A 178 6.74 -22.81 13.57
N ASN A 179 6.44 -22.34 12.36
CA ASN A 179 7.48 -21.92 11.44
C ASN A 179 8.18 -20.63 11.88
N LYS A 180 7.47 -19.68 12.50
CA LYS A 180 8.07 -18.46 13.11
C LYS A 180 9.06 -18.84 14.20
N ILE A 181 8.68 -19.76 15.10
CA ILE A 181 9.56 -20.29 16.16
C ILE A 181 10.77 -21.00 15.56
N LYS A 182 10.55 -21.84 14.55
CA LYS A 182 11.65 -22.55 13.86
C LYS A 182 12.62 -21.57 13.20
N ALA A 183 12.12 -20.52 12.55
CA ALA A 183 12.94 -19.49 11.93
C ALA A 183 13.73 -18.69 12.98
N ALA A 184 13.08 -18.27 14.06
CA ALA A 184 13.73 -17.58 15.18
C ALA A 184 14.87 -18.43 15.77
N SER A 185 14.59 -19.71 16.06
CA SER A 185 15.60 -20.64 16.57
C SER A 185 16.77 -20.83 15.60
N ALA A 186 16.50 -20.96 14.29
CA ALA A 186 17.53 -21.15 13.27
C ALA A 186 18.50 -19.96 13.16
N VAL A 187 18.07 -18.74 13.50
CA VAL A 187 18.92 -17.54 13.47
C VAL A 187 19.44 -17.16 14.86
N GLY A 188 19.23 -18.00 15.87
CA GLY A 188 19.70 -17.76 17.23
C GLY A 188 18.86 -16.77 18.04
N ILE A 189 17.60 -16.53 17.70
CA ILE A 189 16.67 -15.73 18.50
C ILE A 189 15.94 -16.66 19.48
N CYS A 190 15.88 -16.26 20.75
CA CYS A 190 15.03 -16.95 21.74
C CYS A 190 13.57 -16.69 21.40
N SER A 191 12.70 -17.69 21.56
CA SER A 191 11.27 -17.48 21.40
C SER A 191 10.46 -18.26 22.42
N GLU A 192 9.32 -17.71 22.78
CA GLU A 192 8.32 -18.38 23.61
C GLU A 192 6.95 -18.32 22.94
N LEU A 193 6.12 -19.32 23.23
CA LEU A 193 4.75 -19.41 22.74
C LEU A 193 3.79 -19.40 23.92
N ILE A 194 2.95 -18.36 23.98
CA ILE A 194 1.87 -18.20 24.94
C ILE A 194 0.57 -18.59 24.25
N THR A 195 0.03 -19.75 24.59
CA THR A 195 -1.24 -20.23 24.05
C THR A 195 -2.41 -19.86 24.97
N LYS A 196 -3.49 -19.34 24.39
CA LYS A 196 -4.73 -19.04 25.09
C LYS A 196 -5.93 -19.69 24.40
N PRO A 197 -6.94 -20.14 25.15
CA PRO A 197 -8.13 -20.74 24.55
C PRO A 197 -8.95 -19.69 23.78
N ARG A 198 -9.83 -20.15 22.90
CA ARG A 198 -10.67 -19.25 22.07
C ARG A 198 -11.55 -18.32 22.91
N ASN A 199 -11.93 -18.71 24.14
CA ASN A 199 -12.78 -17.91 25.03
C ASN A 199 -12.01 -16.91 25.92
N VAL A 200 -10.71 -16.72 25.70
CA VAL A 200 -9.91 -15.70 26.40
C VAL A 200 -10.58 -14.33 26.30
N SER A 201 -10.56 -13.56 27.39
CA SER A 201 -11.11 -12.20 27.38
C SER A 201 -10.13 -11.22 26.72
N GLN A 202 -10.64 -10.09 26.25
CA GLN A 202 -9.80 -9.02 25.73
C GLN A 202 -8.89 -8.43 26.83
N GLU A 203 -9.43 -8.28 28.06
CA GLU A 203 -8.68 -7.80 29.23
C GLU A 203 -7.49 -8.71 29.55
N GLU A 204 -7.70 -10.03 29.55
CA GLU A 204 -6.60 -10.98 29.80
C GLU A 204 -5.51 -10.89 28.73
N LEU A 205 -5.88 -10.68 27.46
CA LEU A 205 -4.89 -10.48 26.40
C LEU A 205 -4.12 -9.16 26.57
N LEU A 206 -4.79 -8.09 27.00
CA LEU A 206 -4.15 -6.81 27.30
C LEU A 206 -3.18 -6.92 28.48
N ASP A 207 -3.57 -7.61 29.55
CA ASP A 207 -2.71 -7.87 30.71
C ASP A 207 -1.43 -8.62 30.31
N ILE A 208 -1.56 -9.62 29.42
CA ILE A 208 -0.40 -10.34 28.89
C ILE A 208 0.48 -9.40 28.06
N THR A 209 -0.11 -8.58 27.19
CA THR A 209 0.69 -7.62 26.41
C THR A 209 1.41 -6.62 27.30
N ASP A 210 0.78 -6.14 28.37
CA ASP A 210 1.37 -5.19 29.32
C ASP A 210 2.53 -5.82 30.10
N GLN A 211 2.39 -7.07 30.53
CA GLN A 211 3.48 -7.80 31.18
C GLN A 211 4.68 -7.96 30.23
N LEU A 212 4.44 -8.33 28.97
CA LEU A 212 5.50 -8.47 27.96
C LEU A 212 6.13 -7.12 27.57
N ASN A 213 5.34 -6.04 27.56
CA ASN A 213 5.83 -4.69 27.32
C ASN A 213 6.80 -4.26 28.43
N MET A 214 6.51 -4.59 29.69
CA MET A 214 7.34 -4.23 30.84
C MET A 214 8.55 -5.14 31.04
N ASP A 215 8.57 -6.34 30.44
CA ASP A 215 9.71 -7.24 30.57
C ASP A 215 10.90 -6.77 29.70
N PRO A 216 12.04 -6.35 30.29
CA PRO A 216 13.21 -5.91 29.54
C PRO A 216 13.95 -7.06 28.83
N ARG A 217 13.56 -8.32 29.06
CA ARG A 217 14.08 -9.49 28.33
C ARG A 217 13.41 -9.67 26.98
N VAL A 218 12.15 -9.24 26.84
CA VAL A 218 11.37 -9.37 25.61
C VAL A 218 11.76 -8.27 24.64
N SER A 219 12.24 -8.65 23.45
CA SER A 219 12.63 -7.71 22.39
C SER A 219 11.52 -7.48 21.37
N GLY A 220 10.63 -8.46 21.17
CA GLY A 220 9.54 -8.39 20.22
C GLY A 220 8.33 -9.19 20.67
N ILE A 221 7.15 -8.68 20.35
CA ILE A 221 5.86 -9.27 20.70
C ILE A 221 5.05 -9.44 19.41
N LEU A 222 4.48 -10.63 19.23
CA LEU A 222 3.64 -10.96 18.10
C LEU A 222 2.33 -11.57 18.58
N VAL A 223 1.21 -11.05 18.11
CA VAL A 223 -0.12 -11.66 18.34
C VAL A 223 -0.60 -12.28 17.03
N GLN A 224 -0.76 -13.61 17.01
CA GLN A 224 -1.14 -14.32 15.81
C GLN A 224 -2.63 -14.09 15.48
N LEU A 225 -2.86 -13.38 14.37
CA LEU A 225 -4.19 -13.14 13.80
C LEU A 225 -4.68 -14.32 12.93
N PRO A 226 -6.01 -14.48 12.71
CA PRO A 226 -7.09 -13.69 13.29
C PRO A 226 -7.39 -14.05 14.75
N LEU A 227 -7.88 -13.08 15.52
CA LEU A 227 -8.41 -13.31 16.86
C LEU A 227 -9.90 -13.72 16.82
N PRO A 228 -10.44 -14.26 17.93
CA PRO A 228 -11.88 -14.51 18.04
C PRO A 228 -12.72 -13.22 17.89
N ASP A 229 -13.92 -13.34 17.34
CA ASP A 229 -14.79 -12.18 16.99
C ASP A 229 -15.14 -11.25 18.17
N HIS A 230 -15.08 -11.75 19.42
CA HIS A 230 -15.36 -10.95 20.61
C HIS A 230 -14.16 -10.15 21.12
N VAL A 231 -12.98 -10.29 20.49
CA VAL A 231 -11.76 -9.54 20.80
C VAL A 231 -11.50 -8.55 19.68
N ASP A 232 -11.32 -7.28 20.03
CA ASP A 232 -10.96 -6.26 19.05
C ASP A 232 -9.45 -6.34 18.73
N GLU A 233 -9.13 -6.89 17.55
CA GLU A 233 -7.74 -7.05 17.08
C GLU A 233 -6.95 -5.73 17.11
N ARG A 234 -7.61 -4.60 16.83
CA ARG A 234 -6.95 -3.30 16.74
C ARG A 234 -6.54 -2.80 18.12
N THR A 235 -7.39 -3.00 19.13
CA THR A 235 -7.12 -2.72 20.54
C THR A 235 -5.91 -3.54 20.99
N ILE A 236 -5.88 -4.84 20.71
CA ILE A 236 -4.75 -5.70 21.07
C ILE A 236 -3.45 -5.26 20.37
N CYS A 237 -3.48 -5.01 19.06
CA CYS A 237 -2.29 -4.56 18.34
C CYS A 237 -1.76 -3.20 18.83
N ASN A 238 -2.65 -2.30 19.25
CA ASN A 238 -2.27 -1.01 19.82
C ASN A 238 -1.85 -1.10 21.31
N GLY A 239 -2.10 -2.23 21.98
CA GLY A 239 -1.61 -2.50 23.32
C GLY A 239 -0.13 -2.90 23.34
N ILE A 240 0.44 -3.33 22.21
CA ILE A 240 1.86 -3.69 22.09
C ILE A 240 2.72 -2.43 21.99
N ALA A 241 3.78 -2.32 22.79
CA ALA A 241 4.71 -1.19 22.72
C ALA A 241 5.25 -1.03 21.28
N PRO A 242 5.26 0.17 20.67
CA PRO A 242 5.65 0.38 19.27
C PRO A 242 7.03 -0.19 18.92
N GLU A 243 7.98 -0.12 19.85
CA GLU A 243 9.34 -0.65 19.71
C GLU A 243 9.43 -2.18 19.79
N LYS A 244 8.42 -2.84 20.35
CA LYS A 244 8.30 -4.31 20.43
C LYS A 244 7.32 -4.90 19.40
N ASP A 245 6.60 -4.07 18.66
CA ASP A 245 5.62 -4.47 17.64
C ASP A 245 6.29 -4.96 16.35
N VAL A 246 6.81 -6.20 16.38
CA VAL A 246 7.54 -6.79 15.25
C VAL A 246 6.67 -7.11 14.04
N ASP A 247 5.34 -7.13 14.21
CA ASP A 247 4.39 -7.24 13.10
C ASP A 247 4.03 -5.88 12.47
N GLY A 248 4.43 -4.76 13.08
CA GLY A 248 4.24 -3.41 12.55
C GLY A 248 2.78 -2.96 12.48
N PHE A 249 1.90 -3.51 13.32
CA PHE A 249 0.46 -3.20 13.31
C PHE A 249 0.06 -2.06 14.23
N HIS A 250 0.92 -1.69 15.18
CA HIS A 250 0.68 -0.58 16.09
C HIS A 250 0.45 0.72 15.31
N ILE A 251 -0.53 1.53 15.74
CA ILE A 251 -0.89 2.76 15.03
C ILE A 251 0.26 3.74 14.84
N ILE A 252 1.18 3.83 15.81
CA ILE A 252 2.41 4.65 15.70
C ILE A 252 3.31 4.13 14.58
N ASN A 253 3.52 2.82 14.46
CA ASN A 253 4.35 2.24 13.40
C ASN A 253 3.73 2.44 12.02
N ILE A 254 2.43 2.19 11.88
CA ILE A 254 1.70 2.47 10.65
C ILE A 254 1.71 3.97 10.32
N GLY A 255 1.53 4.84 11.32
CA GLY A 255 1.57 6.29 11.15
C GLY A 255 2.93 6.77 10.65
N ARG A 256 4.02 6.29 11.26
CA ARG A 256 5.40 6.55 10.83
C ARG A 256 5.66 6.05 9.41
N LEU A 257 5.19 4.84 9.07
CA LEU A 257 5.27 4.30 7.70
C LEU A 257 4.58 5.23 6.69
N CYS A 258 3.38 5.71 7.01
CA CYS A 258 2.64 6.65 6.15
C CYS A 258 3.29 8.04 6.02
N LEU A 259 4.20 8.38 6.92
CA LEU A 259 4.95 9.64 6.94
C LEU A 259 6.40 9.46 6.47
N ASP A 260 6.75 8.29 5.92
CA ASP A 260 8.11 7.94 5.47
C ASP A 260 9.20 8.02 6.54
N GLN A 261 8.80 7.79 7.79
CA GLN A 261 9.68 7.75 8.94
C GLN A 261 10.11 6.31 9.25
N HIS A 262 11.22 6.18 9.96
CA HIS A 262 11.70 4.89 10.42
C HIS A 262 10.67 4.22 11.36
N SER A 263 10.30 2.97 11.05
CA SER A 263 9.32 2.20 11.82
C SER A 263 9.45 0.70 11.57
N LEU A 264 8.85 -0.10 12.45
CA LEU A 264 8.62 -1.51 12.18
C LEU A 264 7.47 -1.61 11.18
N ILE A 265 7.79 -2.12 9.98
CA ILE A 265 6.83 -2.24 8.89
C ILE A 265 6.21 -3.63 8.87
N PRO A 266 4.94 -3.77 8.45
CA PRO A 266 4.30 -5.07 8.33
C PRO A 266 5.12 -6.09 7.55
N ALA A 267 5.34 -7.26 8.15
CA ALA A 267 6.29 -8.26 7.66
C ALA A 267 6.05 -8.67 6.20
N THR A 268 4.79 -8.83 5.79
CA THR A 268 4.45 -9.15 4.39
C THR A 268 4.80 -8.01 3.43
N ALA A 269 4.58 -6.76 3.84
CA ALA A 269 4.93 -5.60 3.03
C ALA A 269 6.46 -5.45 2.92
N SER A 270 7.17 -5.67 4.02
CA SER A 270 8.63 -5.76 4.05
C SER A 270 9.17 -6.84 3.10
N ALA A 271 8.56 -8.04 3.12
CA ALA A 271 8.95 -9.14 2.25
C ALA A 271 8.78 -8.81 0.76
N VAL A 272 7.66 -8.16 0.38
CA VAL A 272 7.44 -7.71 -1.00
C VAL A 272 8.50 -6.68 -1.42
N TRP A 273 8.82 -5.73 -0.54
CA TRP A 273 9.85 -4.73 -0.80
C TRP A 273 11.24 -5.35 -0.96
N GLU A 274 11.62 -6.28 -0.09
CA GLU A 274 12.89 -7.02 -0.18
C GLU A 274 12.98 -7.87 -1.45
N ILE A 275 11.88 -8.50 -1.86
CA ILE A 275 11.82 -9.24 -3.14
C ILE A 275 12.13 -8.31 -4.31
N ILE A 276 11.47 -7.16 -4.38
CA ILE A 276 11.68 -6.17 -5.45
C ILE A 276 13.12 -5.67 -5.46
N LYS A 277 13.64 -5.25 -4.31
CA LYS A 277 15.01 -4.72 -4.16
C LYS A 277 16.07 -5.74 -4.55
N ARG A 278 16.01 -6.95 -3.98
CA ARG A 278 17.03 -7.99 -4.20
C ARG A 278 17.01 -8.56 -5.61
N THR A 279 15.90 -8.42 -6.34
CA THR A 279 15.78 -8.85 -7.74
C THR A 279 16.12 -7.75 -8.73
N GLY A 280 16.38 -6.52 -8.26
CA GLY A 280 16.72 -5.38 -9.12
C GLY A 280 15.56 -4.90 -9.99
N ILE A 281 14.32 -5.13 -9.56
CA ILE A 281 13.14 -4.63 -10.27
C ILE A 281 13.03 -3.13 -10.01
N GLU A 282 13.12 -2.32 -11.07
CA GLU A 282 12.99 -0.86 -10.99
C GLU A 282 11.54 -0.48 -10.65
N THR A 283 11.36 0.38 -9.64
CA THR A 283 10.04 0.91 -9.24
C THR A 283 9.85 2.38 -9.59
N PHE A 284 10.95 3.14 -9.70
CA PHE A 284 10.92 4.59 -9.96
C PHE A 284 10.15 4.89 -11.25
N GLY A 285 9.11 5.72 -11.15
CA GLY A 285 8.27 6.15 -12.26
C GLY A 285 7.44 5.01 -12.90
N LYS A 286 7.41 3.81 -12.32
CA LYS A 286 6.63 2.68 -12.84
C LYS A 286 5.18 2.72 -12.38
N ASN A 287 4.31 2.09 -13.15
CA ASN A 287 2.92 1.87 -12.77
C ASN A 287 2.81 0.59 -11.94
N VAL A 288 2.35 0.71 -10.70
CA VAL A 288 2.12 -0.43 -9.82
C VAL A 288 0.61 -0.56 -9.58
N VAL A 289 0.08 -1.78 -9.65
CA VAL A 289 -1.28 -2.09 -9.17
C VAL A 289 -1.20 -2.97 -7.94
N VAL A 290 -1.77 -2.51 -6.84
CA VAL A 290 -1.97 -3.32 -5.63
C VAL A 290 -3.44 -3.72 -5.56
N ALA A 291 -3.73 -4.98 -5.87
CA ALA A 291 -5.06 -5.55 -5.73
C ALA A 291 -5.24 -6.08 -4.30
N GLY A 292 -5.82 -5.24 -3.43
CA GLY A 292 -5.94 -5.51 -2.00
C GLY A 292 -5.71 -4.23 -1.20
N ARG A 293 -6.52 -4.00 -0.16
CA ARG A 293 -6.43 -2.79 0.69
C ARG A 293 -6.52 -3.09 2.19
N SER A 294 -6.21 -4.33 2.57
CA SER A 294 -6.14 -4.70 3.99
C SER A 294 -5.13 -3.80 4.70
N LYS A 295 -5.37 -3.53 5.98
CA LYS A 295 -4.52 -2.63 6.77
C LYS A 295 -3.15 -3.23 7.07
N ASN A 296 -3.04 -4.56 7.03
CA ASN A 296 -1.83 -5.30 7.38
C ASN A 296 -0.97 -5.66 6.17
N VAL A 297 -1.53 -5.62 4.94
CA VAL A 297 -0.82 -6.05 3.73
C VAL A 297 -0.95 -5.03 2.60
N GLY A 298 -2.17 -4.87 2.05
CA GLY A 298 -2.36 -4.08 0.83
C GLY A 298 -2.02 -2.59 0.98
N MET A 299 -2.49 -1.96 2.06
CA MET A 299 -2.19 -0.54 2.32
C MET A 299 -0.70 -0.31 2.59
N PRO A 300 -0.02 -1.06 3.48
CA PRO A 300 1.42 -0.90 3.69
C PRO A 300 2.26 -1.10 2.43
N ILE A 301 1.94 -2.09 1.58
CA ILE A 301 2.62 -2.29 0.29
C ILE A 301 2.48 -1.07 -0.61
N ALA A 302 1.25 -0.54 -0.73
CA ALA A 302 1.01 0.66 -1.53
C ALA A 302 1.79 1.86 -0.97
N MET A 303 1.86 1.99 0.36
CA MET A 303 2.65 3.05 1.01
C MET A 303 4.13 2.92 0.68
N LEU A 304 4.75 1.75 0.88
CA LEU A 304 6.17 1.53 0.58
C LEU A 304 6.54 1.87 -0.88
N LEU A 305 5.66 1.56 -1.83
CA LEU A 305 5.98 1.66 -3.26
C LEU A 305 5.77 3.06 -3.85
N HIS A 306 4.82 3.84 -3.33
CA HIS A 306 4.53 5.17 -3.91
C HIS A 306 5.37 6.31 -3.33
N THR A 307 5.93 6.11 -2.13
CA THR A 307 6.61 7.16 -1.38
C THR A 307 7.96 7.52 -1.98
N ASP A 308 8.48 8.69 -1.60
CA ASP A 308 9.73 9.25 -2.09
C ASP A 308 10.94 8.39 -1.68
N GLY A 309 11.83 8.12 -2.63
CA GLY A 309 13.09 7.41 -2.41
C GLY A 309 14.12 8.18 -1.56
N GLU A 310 13.99 9.50 -1.45
CA GLU A 310 14.93 10.39 -0.74
C GLU A 310 14.51 10.69 0.72
N HIS A 311 13.39 10.14 1.19
CA HIS A 311 12.95 10.28 2.58
C HIS A 311 13.75 9.40 3.57
N GLU A 312 13.55 9.65 4.88
CA GLU A 312 14.22 8.91 5.97
C GLU A 312 14.10 7.39 5.81
N ARG A 313 12.90 6.92 5.44
CA ARG A 313 12.67 5.56 4.95
C ARG A 313 12.45 5.62 3.43
N PRO A 314 13.44 5.22 2.60
CA PRO A 314 13.31 5.23 1.15
C PRO A 314 12.09 4.43 0.66
N GLY A 315 11.29 5.09 -0.18
CA GLY A 315 10.19 4.51 -0.93
C GLY A 315 10.58 3.99 -2.32
N GLY A 316 9.57 3.74 -3.13
CA GLY A 316 9.73 3.20 -4.49
C GLY A 316 9.47 4.18 -5.63
N ASP A 317 9.01 5.40 -5.36
CA ASP A 317 8.69 6.43 -6.36
C ASP A 317 7.77 5.94 -7.51
N ALA A 318 6.89 4.97 -7.21
CA ALA A 318 5.99 4.40 -8.19
C ALA A 318 4.65 5.14 -8.23
N THR A 319 4.01 5.16 -9.40
CA THR A 319 2.60 5.53 -9.52
C THR A 319 1.74 4.32 -9.13
N VAL A 320 1.20 4.32 -7.91
CA VAL A 320 0.45 3.18 -7.36
C VAL A 320 -1.07 3.35 -7.52
N THR A 321 -1.73 2.36 -8.12
CA THR A 321 -3.19 2.20 -8.14
C THR A 321 -3.62 1.12 -7.15
N ILE A 322 -4.55 1.46 -6.25
CA ILE A 322 -5.10 0.50 -5.27
C ILE A 322 -6.47 0.00 -5.76
N ALA A 323 -6.60 -1.31 -5.92
CA ALA A 323 -7.86 -1.98 -6.22
C ALA A 323 -8.38 -2.78 -5.01
N HIS A 324 -9.70 -3.02 -4.97
CA HIS A 324 -10.35 -3.74 -3.87
C HIS A 324 -11.65 -4.41 -4.32
N ARG A 325 -12.36 -5.06 -3.38
CA ARG A 325 -13.62 -5.80 -3.61
C ARG A 325 -14.76 -5.04 -4.32
N TYR A 326 -14.66 -3.72 -4.47
CA TYR A 326 -15.66 -2.90 -5.17
C TYR A 326 -15.13 -2.31 -6.48
N THR A 327 -13.87 -2.58 -6.83
CA THR A 327 -13.31 -2.20 -8.13
C THR A 327 -13.94 -3.11 -9.20
N PRO A 328 -14.70 -2.57 -10.17
CA PRO A 328 -15.28 -3.38 -11.23
C PRO A 328 -14.20 -4.10 -12.02
N ARG A 329 -14.51 -5.30 -12.53
CA ARG A 329 -13.54 -6.12 -13.29
C ARG A 329 -12.95 -5.37 -14.48
N GLU A 330 -13.75 -4.60 -15.20
CA GLU A 330 -13.28 -3.83 -16.36
C GLU A 330 -12.27 -2.75 -15.95
N GLN A 331 -12.47 -2.10 -14.80
CA GLN A 331 -11.53 -1.13 -14.25
C GLN A 331 -10.24 -1.80 -13.77
N LEU A 332 -10.36 -2.93 -13.06
CA LEU A 332 -9.20 -3.71 -12.64
C LEU A 332 -8.37 -4.15 -13.85
N LYS A 333 -9.03 -4.63 -14.91
CA LYS A 333 -8.38 -5.00 -16.17
C LYS A 333 -7.67 -3.81 -16.82
N ALA A 334 -8.32 -2.66 -16.92
CA ALA A 334 -7.73 -1.47 -17.51
C ALA A 334 -6.43 -1.05 -16.79
N HIS A 335 -6.45 -0.99 -15.45
CA HIS A 335 -5.27 -0.63 -14.67
C HIS A 335 -4.17 -1.70 -14.72
N THR A 336 -4.52 -2.99 -14.66
CA THR A 336 -3.53 -4.08 -14.74
C THR A 336 -2.86 -4.19 -16.11
N GLN A 337 -3.52 -3.76 -17.20
CA GLN A 337 -2.91 -3.67 -18.53
C GLN A 337 -1.87 -2.54 -18.66
N LEU A 338 -1.95 -1.51 -17.80
CA LEU A 338 -1.02 -0.39 -17.75
C LEU A 338 0.12 -0.61 -16.74
N ALA A 339 -0.02 -1.62 -15.87
CA ALA A 339 0.90 -1.87 -14.78
C ALA A 339 2.19 -2.53 -15.27
N ASP A 340 3.33 -2.01 -14.79
CA ASP A 340 4.63 -2.66 -14.88
C ASP A 340 4.78 -3.71 -13.76
N ILE A 341 4.17 -3.46 -12.60
CA ILE A 341 4.21 -4.35 -11.44
C ILE A 341 2.77 -4.57 -10.93
N ILE A 342 2.38 -5.83 -10.75
CA ILE A 342 1.09 -6.20 -10.17
C ILE A 342 1.33 -6.98 -8.88
N ILE A 343 0.73 -6.51 -7.79
CA ILE A 343 0.78 -7.16 -6.49
C ILE A 343 -0.63 -7.59 -6.12
N VAL A 344 -0.82 -8.88 -5.91
CA VAL A 344 -2.10 -9.48 -5.55
C VAL A 344 -2.10 -9.80 -4.06
N ALA A 345 -2.86 -9.02 -3.30
CA ALA A 345 -3.05 -9.13 -1.86
C ALA A 345 -4.56 -9.05 -1.50
N ALA A 346 -5.39 -9.64 -2.36
CA ALA A 346 -6.84 -9.64 -2.24
C ALA A 346 -7.33 -10.99 -1.71
N GLU A 347 -8.30 -10.93 -0.81
CA GLU A 347 -9.09 -12.06 -0.31
C GLU A 347 -10.51 -12.03 -0.86
#